data_AF-A0A523W5R7-F1
#
_entry.id   AF-A0A523W5R7-F1
#
_cell.length_a   1.000
_cell.length_b   1.000
_cell.length_c   1.000
_cell.angle_alpha   90.00
_cell.angle_beta   90.00
_cell.angle_gamma   90.00
#
_symmetry.space_group_name_H-M   'P 1'
#
loop_
_entity.id
_entity.type
_entity.pdbx_description
1 polymer ?
#
loop_
_entity_poly.entity_id
_entity_poly.type
_entity_poly.pdbx_seq_one_letter_code
_entity_poly.pdbx_strand_id
1 'polypeptide(L)'
;MKRFCAVFFAILLFPFLAQAANVFIWNYDPHDKFYESEISDSVDCAYWLEQTLNTNDHTFNTDTLLPTDLSPYDVVLVTVGWFRC
;
A
#
# COMPACT_ATOMS: atom_id res chain seq x y z
N MET A 1 5.80 31.44 -27.53
CA MET A 1 6.44 30.11 -27.66
C MET A 1 6.83 29.47 -26.32
N LYS A 2 7.56 30.15 -25.42
CA LYS A 2 7.98 29.56 -24.11
C LYS A 2 6.84 29.03 -23.22
N ARG A 3 5.65 29.66 -23.25
CA ARG A 3 4.48 29.23 -22.47
C ARG A 3 3.79 27.96 -23.01
N PHE A 4 3.88 27.70 -24.32
CA PHE A 4 3.31 26.49 -24.93
C PHE A 4 4.14 25.24 -24.63
N CYS A 5 5.47 25.38 -24.57
CA CYS A 5 6.35 24.26 -24.18
C CYS A 5 6.13 23.80 -22.73
N ALA A 6 5.86 24.72 -21.80
CA ALA A 6 5.64 24.37 -20.39
C ALA A 6 4.36 23.56 -20.18
N VAL A 7 3.27 23.93 -20.88
CA VAL A 7 1.99 23.20 -20.80
C VAL A 7 2.11 21.80 -21.41
N PHE A 8 2.82 21.68 -22.54
CA PHE A 8 3.05 20.39 -23.18
C PHE A 8 3.87 19.44 -22.29
N PHE A 9 4.91 19.95 -21.61
CA PHE A 9 5.71 19.17 -20.66
C PHE A 9 4.91 18.72 -19.44
N ALA A 10 4.01 19.57 -18.92
CA ALA A 10 3.15 19.22 -17.79
C ALA A 10 2.15 18.10 -18.14
N ILE A 11 1.60 18.08 -19.36
CA ILE A 11 0.68 17.03 -19.82
C ILE A 11 1.43 15.69 -20.01
N LEU A 12 2.68 15.73 -20.45
CA LEU A 12 3.51 14.55 -20.69
C LEU A 12 3.97 13.87 -19.39
N LEU A 13 4.08 14.64 -18.30
CA LEU A 13 4.42 14.13 -16.96
C LEU A 13 3.20 13.59 -16.19
N PHE A 14 1.98 13.89 -16.63
CA PHE A 14 0.74 13.47 -15.97
C PHE A 14 0.57 11.94 -15.84
N PRO A 15 0.84 11.11 -16.88
CA PRO A 15 0.70 9.65 -16.74
C PRO A 15 1.73 9.02 -15.79
N PHE A 16 2.91 9.65 -15.60
CA PHE A 16 3.90 9.19 -14.63
C PHE A 16 3.47 9.39 -13.18
N LEU A 17 2.63 10.39 -12.91
CA LEU A 17 2.04 10.60 -11.58
C LEU A 17 0.88 9.64 -11.28
N ALA A 18 0.31 9.01 -12.30
CA ALA A 18 -0.88 8.17 -12.18
C ALA A 18 -0.58 6.68 -11.97
N GLN A 19 0.70 6.29 -11.92
CA GLN A 19 1.11 4.89 -11.87
C GLN A 19 1.46 4.38 -10.45
N ALA A 20 0.79 4.90 -9.42
CA ALA A 20 0.77 4.23 -8.13
C ALA A 20 -0.15 3.01 -8.25
N ALA A 21 0.39 1.80 -8.06
CA ALA A 21 -0.43 0.60 -8.00
C ALA A 21 -1.39 0.71 -6.80
N ASN A 22 -2.68 0.47 -7.01
CA ASN A 22 -3.66 0.42 -5.93
C ASN A 22 -3.64 -0.96 -5.28
N VAL A 23 -2.98 -1.06 -4.14
CA VAL A 23 -2.82 -2.32 -3.41
C VAL A 23 -3.87 -2.45 -2.31
N PHE A 24 -4.45 -3.64 -2.16
CA PHE A 24 -5.21 -3.99 -0.96
C PHE A 24 -4.41 -4.93 -0.07
N ILE A 25 -4.28 -4.60 1.21
CA ILE A 25 -3.72 -5.48 2.24
C ILE A 25 -4.88 -6.00 3.09
N TRP A 26 -5.14 -7.29 3.00
CA TRP A 26 -6.03 -7.97 3.93
C TRP A 26 -5.25 -8.46 5.14
N ASN A 27 -5.39 -7.75 6.26
CA ASN A 27 -4.76 -8.09 7.53
C ASN A 27 -5.69 -8.96 8.38
N TYR A 28 -5.71 -10.27 8.12
CA TYR A 28 -6.70 -11.18 8.70
C TYR A 28 -6.71 -11.20 10.24
N ASP A 29 -5.53 -11.14 10.85
CA ASP A 29 -5.37 -11.17 12.30
C ASP A 29 -4.48 -10.02 12.80
N PRO A 30 -5.06 -8.82 13.03
CA PRO A 30 -4.31 -7.65 13.50
C PRO A 30 -3.83 -7.77 14.96
N HIS A 31 -4.29 -8.80 15.69
CA HIS A 31 -3.78 -9.11 17.02
C HIS A 31 -2.48 -9.91 16.96
N ASP A 32 -2.07 -10.34 15.76
CA ASP A 32 -0.84 -11.10 15.57
C ASP A 32 0.35 -10.16 15.53
N LYS A 33 0.75 -9.76 16.74
CA LYS A 33 1.79 -8.76 16.95
C LYS A 33 3.09 -9.39 17.39
N PHE A 34 4.18 -8.88 16.83
CA PHE A 34 5.53 -9.23 17.22
C PHE A 34 6.32 -7.94 17.51
N TYR A 35 7.35 -8.07 18.34
CA TYR A 35 8.17 -6.93 18.73
C TYR A 35 9.04 -6.45 17.56
N GLU A 36 8.97 -5.17 17.25
CA GLU A 36 9.83 -4.46 16.31
C GLU A 36 10.80 -3.57 17.09
N SER A 37 12.09 -3.88 16.95
CA SER A 37 13.15 -3.18 17.67
C SER A 37 13.36 -1.74 17.17
N GLU A 38 13.16 -1.46 15.88
CA GLU A 38 13.43 -0.15 15.30
C GLU A 38 12.52 0.95 15.85
N ILE A 39 11.28 0.60 16.20
CA ILE A 39 10.31 1.51 16.83
C ILE A 39 10.11 1.24 18.33
N SER A 40 10.79 0.23 18.87
CA SER A 40 10.69 -0.20 20.27
C SER A 40 9.26 -0.52 20.72
N ASP A 41 8.43 -1.07 19.83
CA ASP A 41 7.02 -1.39 20.05
C ASP A 41 6.61 -2.67 19.29
N SER A 42 5.37 -3.13 19.44
CA SER A 42 4.84 -4.29 18.72
C SER A 42 4.08 -3.88 17.47
N VAL A 43 4.38 -4.55 16.36
CA VAL A 43 3.74 -4.34 15.06
C VAL A 43 2.98 -5.59 14.63
N ASP A 44 1.96 -5.41 13.79
CA ASP A 44 1.23 -6.53 13.20
C ASP A 44 1.86 -6.98 11.88
N CYS A 45 1.24 -8.00 11.26
CA CYS A 45 1.71 -8.57 10.00
C CYS A 45 1.63 -7.60 8.80
N ALA A 46 0.81 -6.56 8.86
CA ALA A 46 0.65 -5.61 7.75
C ALA A 46 1.70 -4.51 7.78
N TYR A 47 2.20 -4.14 8.96
CA TYR A 47 3.08 -2.99 9.17
C TYR A 47 4.20 -2.83 8.12
N TRP A 48 5.03 -3.86 7.91
CA TRP A 48 6.15 -3.77 6.97
C TRP A 48 5.73 -3.75 5.50
N LEU A 49 4.55 -4.29 5.16
CA LEU A 49 3.96 -4.12 3.84
C LEU A 49 3.57 -2.66 3.62
N GLU A 50 2.92 -2.04 4.60
CA GLU A 50 2.54 -0.62 4.55
C GLU A 50 3.77 0.29 4.44
N GLN A 51 4.80 0.05 5.25
CA GLN A 51 6.05 0.82 5.18
C GLN A 51 6.72 0.67 3.81
N THR A 52 6.74 -0.54 3.25
CA THR A 52 7.34 -0.80 1.93
C THR A 52 6.56 -0.10 0.82
N LEU A 53 5.23 -0.21 0.81
CA LEU A 53 4.40 0.44 -0.20
C LEU A 53 4.49 1.97 -0.10
N ASN A 54 4.45 2.52 1.11
CA ASN A 54 4.62 3.95 1.35
C ASN A 54 5.99 4.46 0.90
N THR A 55 7.07 3.69 1.15
CA THR A 55 8.44 4.05 0.72
C THR A 55 8.60 4.04 -0.80
N ASN A 56 7.78 3.27 -1.53
CA ASN A 56 7.81 3.16 -2.99
C ASN A 56 6.70 4.00 -3.67
N ASP A 57 6.11 4.95 -2.96
CA ASP A 57 5.05 5.83 -3.47
C ASP A 57 3.84 5.07 -4.06
N HIS A 58 3.51 3.91 -3.47
CA HIS A 58 2.31 3.14 -3.83
C HIS A 58 1.12 3.51 -2.95
N THR A 59 -0.06 3.56 -3.56
CA THR A 59 -1.32 3.74 -2.84
C THR A 59 -1.81 2.40 -2.33
N PHE A 60 -2.26 2.35 -1.08
CA PHE A 60 -2.79 1.11 -0.53
C PHE A 60 -3.91 1.35 0.46
N ASN A 61 -4.78 0.34 0.58
CA ASN A 61 -5.79 0.24 1.61
C ASN A 61 -5.51 -1.02 2.44
N THR A 62 -5.48 -0.88 3.76
CA THR A 62 -5.41 -2.02 4.68
C THR A 62 -6.74 -2.20 5.39
N ASP A 63 -7.26 -3.42 5.45
CA ASP A 63 -8.44 -3.76 6.26
C ASP A 63 -8.34 -5.17 6.84
N THR A 64 -9.07 -5.42 7.91
CA THR A 64 -9.27 -6.72 8.56
C THR A 64 -10.37 -7.54 7.89
N LEU A 65 -11.27 -6.88 7.16
CA LEU A 65 -12.35 -7.51 6.40
C LEU A 65 -11.99 -7.55 4.91
N LEU A 66 -12.11 -8.72 4.29
CA LEU A 66 -11.94 -8.86 2.85
C LEU A 66 -13.19 -8.28 2.14
N PRO A 67 -13.06 -7.24 1.29
CA PRO A 67 -14.18 -6.70 0.54
C PRO A 67 -14.67 -7.70 -0.50
N THR A 68 -15.97 -7.61 -0.83
CA THR A 68 -16.60 -8.48 -1.83
C THR A 68 -16.21 -8.12 -3.27
N ASP A 69 -15.80 -6.86 -3.49
CA ASP A 69 -15.29 -6.38 -4.77
C ASP A 69 -13.80 -6.03 -4.64
N LEU A 70 -12.98 -6.73 -5.42
CA LEU A 70 -11.53 -6.54 -5.51
C LEU A 70 -11.10 -5.90 -6.84
N SER A 71 -12.05 -5.64 -7.76
CA SER A 71 -11.75 -5.04 -9.06
C SER A 71 -11.09 -3.66 -9.04
N PRO A 72 -11.21 -2.84 -7.97
CA PRO A 72 -10.48 -1.57 -7.87
C PRO A 72 -8.98 -1.72 -7.60
N TYR A 73 -8.51 -2.90 -7.22
CA TYR A 73 -7.13 -3.14 -6.79
C TYR A 73 -6.33 -3.89 -7.84
N ASP A 74 -5.10 -3.42 -8.09
CA ASP A 74 -4.16 -4.07 -9.00
C ASP A 74 -3.51 -5.30 -8.37
N VAL A 75 -3.34 -5.27 -7.05
CA VAL A 75 -2.68 -6.32 -6.25
C VAL A 75 -3.43 -6.49 -4.92
N VAL A 76 -3.60 -7.73 -4.49
CA VAL A 76 -4.13 -8.09 -3.17
C VAL A 76 -3.09 -8.89 -2.40
N LEU A 77 -2.66 -8.36 -1.26
CA LEU A 77 -1.77 -9.02 -0.30
C LEU A 77 -2.59 -9.56 0.86
N VAL A 78 -2.33 -10.80 1.28
CA VAL A 78 -3.07 -11.45 2.37
C VAL A 78 -2.09 -11.83 3.46
N THR A 79 -2.33 -11.34 4.68
CA THR A 79 -1.62 -11.78 5.88
C THR A 79 -2.56 -12.64 6.71
N VAL A 80 -2.11 -13.83 7.13
CA VAL A 80 -2.96 -14.82 7.84
C VAL A 80 -2.58 -15.03 9.30
N GLY A 81 -1.61 -14.27 9.80
CA GLY A 81 -1.06 -14.43 11.15
C GLY A 81 -0.37 -15.78 11.38
N TRP A 82 0.19 -15.93 12.57
CA TRP A 82 0.77 -17.15 13.09
C TRP A 82 -0.34 -18.00 13.71
N PHE A 83 -0.23 -19.31 13.54
CA PHE A 83 -1.15 -20.22 14.19
C PHE A 83 -0.98 -20.12 15.72
N ARG A 84 -2.07 -19.75 16.42
CA ARG A 84 -2.15 -19.77 17.89
C ARG A 84 -2.99 -20.99 18.31
N CYS A 85 -2.37 -21.95 19.00
CA CYS A 85 -3.03 -23.13 19.58
C CYS A 85 -3.50 -22.89 21.01
#